data_AF-G7WDQ1-F1
#
_entry.id   AF-G7WDQ1-F1
#
_cell.length_a   1.000
_cell.length_b   1.000
_cell.length_c   1.000
_cell.angle_alpha   90.00
_cell.angle_beta   90.00
_cell.angle_gamma   90.00
#
_symmetry.space_group_name_H-M   'P 1'
#
loop_
_entity.id
_entity.type
_entity.pdbx_description
1 polymer ?
#
loop_
_entity_poly.entity_id
_entity_poly.type
_entity_poly.pdbx_seq_one_letter_code
_entity_poly.pdbx_strand_id
1 'polypeptide(L)'
;MGWLDDLFGVENAETTKMIEKDVALDMLKDSKYILNATAMALTETTNPQLREILKKQLNEVVQNHFRLADLSVQNNWYMPHSAPIEQIKKDYEEAST
;
A
#
# COMPACT_ATOMS: atom_id res chain seq x y z
N MET A 1 -1.52 -30.37 18.53
CA MET A 1 -0.72 -31.08 17.50
C MET A 1 -0.30 -30.03 16.48
N GLY A 2 0.67 -29.17 16.81
CA GLY A 2 0.89 -27.91 16.08
C GLY A 2 1.40 -28.06 14.64
N TRP A 3 2.06 -29.17 14.31
CA TRP A 3 2.64 -29.37 12.97
C TRP A 3 1.60 -29.56 11.85
N LEU A 4 0.40 -30.06 12.16
CA LEU A 4 -0.71 -30.16 11.19
C LEU A 4 -1.38 -28.79 11.01
N ASP A 5 -1.48 -28.00 12.07
CA ASP A 5 -2.06 -26.65 12.02
C ASP A 5 -1.16 -25.70 11.21
N ASP A 6 0.17 -25.82 11.34
CA ASP A 6 1.15 -25.11 10.52
C ASP A 6 1.13 -25.59 9.04
N LEU A 7 0.94 -26.89 8.79
CA LEU A 7 0.92 -27.47 7.45
C LEU A 7 -0.36 -27.11 6.66
N PHE A 8 -1.50 -27.02 7.34
CA PHE A 8 -2.78 -26.65 6.74
C PHE A 8 -3.10 -25.16 6.84
N GLY A 9 -2.18 -24.35 7.38
CA GLY A 9 -2.33 -22.91 7.47
C GLY A 9 -3.58 -22.51 8.24
N VAL A 10 -3.81 -23.11 9.41
CA VAL A 10 -4.86 -22.62 10.31
C VAL A 10 -4.52 -21.17 10.63
N GLU A 11 -5.33 -20.22 10.15
CA GLU A 11 -5.14 -18.80 10.38
C GLU A 11 -5.04 -18.53 11.88
N ASN A 12 -3.81 -18.30 12.33
CA ASN A 12 -3.54 -17.77 13.65
C ASN A 12 -3.37 -16.25 13.53
N ALA A 13 -3.49 -15.55 14.65
CA ALA A 13 -3.48 -14.09 14.66
C ALA A 13 -2.18 -13.45 14.11
N GLU A 14 -1.07 -14.20 14.04
CA GLU A 14 0.17 -13.70 13.46
C GLU A 14 0.17 -13.81 11.93
N THR A 15 -0.30 -14.93 11.38
CA THR A 15 -0.48 -15.10 9.93
C THR A 15 -1.44 -14.03 9.38
N THR A 16 -2.55 -13.75 10.07
CA THR A 16 -3.49 -12.70 9.66
C THR A 16 -2.85 -11.32 9.65
N LYS A 17 -2.05 -10.96 10.67
CA LYS A 17 -1.35 -9.66 10.73
C LYS A 17 -0.32 -9.50 9.62
N MET A 18 0.39 -10.57 9.25
CA MET A 18 1.33 -10.57 8.14
C MET A 18 0.59 -10.30 6.82
N ILE A 19 -0.55 -10.98 6.60
CA ILE A 19 -1.41 -10.75 5.43
C ILE A 19 -1.93 -9.31 5.38
N GLU A 20 -2.38 -8.75 6.51
CA GLU A 20 -2.86 -7.36 6.59
C GLU A 20 -1.77 -6.34 6.21
N LYS A 21 -0.54 -6.53 6.73
CA LYS A 21 0.62 -5.71 6.38
C LYS A 21 0.89 -5.77 4.88
N ASP A 22 0.97 -6.96 4.31
CA ASP A 22 1.33 -7.16 2.91
C ASP A 22 0.28 -6.56 1.97
N VAL A 23 -1.01 -6.77 2.27
CA VAL A 23 -2.12 -6.15 1.54
C VAL A 23 -2.05 -4.63 1.62
N ALA A 24 -1.82 -4.06 2.81
CA ALA A 24 -1.73 -2.61 2.96
C ALA A 24 -0.55 -2.00 2.18
N LEU A 25 0.61 -2.65 2.20
CA LEU A 25 1.80 -2.20 1.47
C LEU A 25 1.62 -2.32 -0.05
N ASP A 26 0.98 -3.39 -0.51
CA ASP A 26 0.67 -3.57 -1.94
C ASP A 26 -0.34 -2.53 -2.44
N MET A 27 -1.39 -2.26 -1.64
CA MET A 27 -2.34 -1.18 -1.91
C MET A 27 -1.65 0.20 -1.90
N LEU A 28 -0.71 0.44 -1.00
CA LEU A 28 0.06 1.69 -0.95
C LEU A 28 0.93 1.85 -2.21
N LYS A 29 1.56 0.78 -2.70
CA LYS A 29 2.28 0.76 -3.98
C LYS A 29 1.34 1.07 -5.15
N ASP A 30 0.21 0.38 -5.25
CA ASP A 30 -0.76 0.58 -6.34
C ASP A 30 -1.38 1.98 -6.32
N SER A 31 -1.63 2.56 -5.15
CA SER A 31 -2.18 3.91 -5.04
C SER A 31 -1.25 4.98 -5.67
N LYS A 32 0.08 4.80 -5.60
CA LYS A 32 1.05 5.67 -6.28
C LYS A 32 0.95 5.54 -7.80
N TYR A 33 0.78 4.31 -8.27
CA TYR A 33 0.57 4.04 -9.70
C TYR A 33 -0.72 4.70 -10.20
N ILE A 34 -1.83 4.50 -9.49
CA ILE A 34 -3.14 5.08 -9.84
C ILE A 34 -3.06 6.61 -9.86
N LEU A 35 -2.41 7.23 -8.87
CA LEU A 35 -2.23 8.69 -8.83
C LEU A 35 -1.55 9.20 -10.10
N ASN A 36 -0.45 8.59 -10.52
CA ASN A 36 0.26 8.95 -11.75
C ASN A 36 -0.60 8.72 -13.00
N ALA A 37 -1.27 7.57 -13.09
CA ALA A 37 -2.12 7.23 -14.22
C ALA A 37 -3.32 8.19 -14.36
N THR A 38 -3.98 8.53 -13.25
CA THR A 38 -5.10 9.49 -13.24
C THR A 38 -4.63 10.89 -13.57
N ALA A 39 -3.48 11.33 -13.05
CA ALA A 39 -2.90 12.63 -13.41
C ALA A 39 -2.59 12.72 -14.91
N MET A 40 -1.96 11.69 -15.48
CA MET A 40 -1.67 11.61 -16.91
C MET A 40 -2.97 11.67 -17.74
N ALA A 41 -3.94 10.82 -17.41
CA ALA A 41 -5.25 10.80 -18.09
C ALA A 41 -5.98 12.15 -18.01
N LEU A 42 -5.92 12.83 -16.86
CA LEU A 42 -6.51 14.16 -16.66
C LEU A 42 -5.87 15.21 -17.58
N THR A 43 -4.56 15.14 -17.79
CA THR A 43 -3.85 16.08 -18.66
C THR A 43 -4.05 15.79 -20.15
N GLU A 44 -4.19 14.53 -20.53
CA GLU A 44 -4.29 14.10 -21.93
C GLU A 44 -5.73 14.08 -22.47
N THR A 45 -6.74 14.05 -21.60
CA THR A 45 -8.14 14.01 -22.05
C THR A 45 -8.53 15.27 -22.81
N THR A 46 -9.22 15.10 -23.94
CA THR A 46 -9.76 16.19 -24.76
C THR A 46 -11.23 16.47 -24.46
N ASN A 47 -11.92 15.55 -23.77
CA ASN A 47 -13.33 15.67 -23.43
C ASN A 47 -13.51 16.50 -22.13
N PRO A 48 -14.19 17.67 -22.17
CA PRO A 48 -14.33 18.54 -21.00
C PRO A 48 -15.09 17.91 -19.83
N GLN A 49 -16.13 17.12 -20.10
CA GLN A 49 -16.92 16.45 -19.06
C GLN A 49 -16.09 15.35 -18.37
N LEU A 50 -15.31 14.60 -19.15
CA LEU A 50 -14.40 13.60 -18.61
C LEU A 50 -13.27 14.24 -17.80
N ARG A 51 -12.77 15.41 -18.20
CA ARG A 51 -11.79 16.17 -17.43
C ARG A 51 -12.27 16.48 -16.02
N GLU A 52 -13.52 16.91 -15.86
CA GLU A 52 -14.09 17.19 -14.54
C GLU A 52 -14.26 15.94 -13.69
N ILE A 53 -14.57 14.79 -14.29
CA ILE A 53 -14.63 13.49 -13.58
C ILE A 53 -13.24 13.09 -13.10
N LEU A 54 -12.23 13.11 -13.99
CA LEU A 54 -10.85 12.75 -13.66
C LEU A 54 -10.25 13.67 -12.61
N LYS A 55 -10.63 14.95 -12.60
CA LYS A 55 -10.20 15.91 -11.57
C LYS A 55 -10.74 15.54 -10.18
N LYS A 56 -12.01 15.11 -10.10
CA LYS A 56 -12.60 14.61 -8.85
C LYS A 56 -11.93 13.31 -8.41
N GLN A 57 -11.72 12.37 -9.34
CA GLN A 57 -11.03 11.11 -9.05
C GLN A 57 -9.59 11.34 -8.57
N LEU A 58 -8.85 12.28 -9.15
CA LEU A 58 -7.50 12.60 -8.69
C LEU A 58 -7.50 13.07 -7.24
N ASN A 59 -8.45 13.94 -6.86
CA ASN A 59 -8.58 14.38 -5.46
C ASN A 59 -8.91 13.21 -4.52
N GLU A 60 -9.82 12.31 -4.92
CA GLU A 60 -10.16 11.11 -4.14
C GLU A 60 -8.97 10.17 -3.98
N VAL A 61 -8.22 9.92 -5.06
CA VAL A 61 -7.00 9.09 -5.04
C VAL A 61 -5.96 9.68 -4.11
N VAL A 62 -5.73 10.99 -4.13
CA VAL A 62 -4.81 11.68 -3.21
C VAL A 62 -5.24 11.49 -1.76
N GLN A 63 -6.53 11.68 -1.45
CA GLN A 63 -7.04 11.48 -0.09
C GLN A 63 -6.91 10.02 0.37
N ASN A 64 -7.22 9.07 -0.50
CA ASN A 64 -7.12 7.64 -0.19
C ASN A 64 -5.66 7.21 0.00
N HIS A 65 -4.73 7.73 -0.81
CA HIS A 65 -3.31 7.49 -0.64
C HIS A 65 -2.82 7.93 0.75
N PHE A 66 -3.20 9.13 1.21
CA PHE A 66 -2.81 9.60 2.54
C PHE A 66 -3.43 8.75 3.65
N ARG A 67 -4.70 8.37 3.54
CA ARG A 67 -5.34 7.47 4.53
C ARG A 67 -4.63 6.12 4.62
N LEU A 68 -4.25 5.53 3.48
CA LEU A 68 -3.48 4.29 3.43
C LEU A 68 -2.09 4.48 4.06
N ALA A 69 -1.39 5.56 3.72
CA ALA A 69 -0.08 5.86 4.30
C ALA A 69 -0.16 6.04 5.82
N ASP A 70 -1.13 6.80 6.31
CA ASP A 70 -1.36 7.02 7.74
C ASP A 70 -1.66 5.69 8.47
N LEU A 71 -2.52 4.85 7.88
CA LEU A 71 -2.81 3.51 8.40
C LEU A 71 -1.54 2.66 8.49
N SER A 72 -0.73 2.63 7.42
CA SER A 72 0.51 1.85 7.40
C SER A 72 1.55 2.37 8.40
N VAL A 73 1.61 3.68 8.63
CA VAL A 73 2.49 4.29 9.65
C VAL A 73 2.00 3.96 11.06
N GLN A 74 0.70 4.11 11.34
CA GLN A 74 0.12 3.84 12.65
C GLN A 74 0.31 2.39 13.09
N ASN A 75 0.30 1.44 12.14
CA ASN A 75 0.53 0.03 12.41
C ASN A 75 2.02 -0.39 12.33
N ASN A 76 2.95 0.56 12.21
CA ASN A 76 4.40 0.33 12.06
C ASN A 76 4.80 -0.52 10.82
N TRP A 77 3.93 -0.58 9.82
CA TRP A 77 4.17 -1.31 8.57
C TRP A 77 5.00 -0.50 7.58
N TYR A 78 4.87 0.83 7.60
CA TYR A 78 5.59 1.74 6.72
C TYR A 78 6.27 2.86 7.53
N MET A 79 7.57 3.07 7.30
CA MET A 79 8.37 4.05 8.04
C MET A 79 8.94 5.10 7.07
N PRO A 80 8.15 6.12 6.67
CA PRO A 80 8.54 7.08 5.64
C PRO A 80 9.72 7.98 6.04
N HIS A 81 10.00 8.09 7.35
CA HIS A 81 11.02 8.99 7.89
C HIS A 81 12.31 8.29 8.34
N SER A 82 12.38 6.96 8.28
CA SER A 82 13.64 6.24 8.58
C SER A 82 14.72 6.58 7.57
N ALA A 83 15.97 6.55 7.99
CA ALA A 83 17.08 6.75 7.08
C ALA A 83 17.07 5.66 5.99
N PRO A 84 17.45 5.95 4.73
CA PRO A 84 17.43 4.96 3.65
C PRO A 84 18.18 3.67 3.99
N ILE A 85 19.30 3.77 4.72
CA ILE A 85 20.08 2.60 5.15
C ILE A 85 19.32 1.70 6.13
N GLU A 86 18.48 2.29 6.99
CA GLU A 86 17.67 1.55 7.97
C GLU A 86 16.53 0.80 7.26
N GLN A 87 15.92 1.43 6.25
CA GLN A 87 14.86 0.82 5.44
C GLN A 87 15.41 -0.41 4.69
N ILE A 88 16.54 -0.26 3.98
CA ILE A 88 17.17 -1.37 3.25
C ILE A 88 17.55 -2.51 4.20
N LYS A 89 18.09 -2.18 5.38
CA LYS A 89 18.46 -3.19 6.37
C LYS A 89 17.24 -3.99 6.84
N LYS A 90 16.14 -3.31 7.17
CA LYS A 90 14.89 -3.93 7.59
C LYS A 90 14.33 -4.85 6.50
N ASP A 91 14.28 -4.38 5.26
CA ASP A 91 13.79 -5.16 4.13
C ASP A 91 14.65 -6.41 3.88
N TYR A 92 15.98 -6.32 4.05
CA TYR A 92 16.88 -7.47 3.95
C TYR A 92 16.63 -8.51 5.06
N GLU A 93 16.46 -8.05 6.30
CA GLU A 93 16.15 -8.92 7.44
C GLU A 93 14.80 -9.64 7.23
N GLU A 94 13.77 -8.91 6.80
CA GLU A 94 12.44 -9.45 6.50
C GLU A 94 12.47 -10.47 5.34
N ALA A 95 13.29 -10.26 4.30
CA ALA A 95 13.42 -11.19 3.18
C ALA A 95 14.26 -12.44 3.49
N SER A 96 15.07 -12.41 4.56
CA SER A 96 15.98 -13.48 4.95
C SER A 96 15.39 -14.48 5.96
N THR A 97 14.19 -14.18 6.48
CA THR A 97 13.45 -15.00 7.44
C THR A 97 12.37 -15.81 6.70
#